data_AF-A0A5B1KU14-F1
#
_entry.id   AF-A0A5B1KU14-F1
#
_cell.length_a   1.000
_cell.length_b   1.000
_cell.length_c   1.000
_cell.angle_alpha   90.00
_cell.angle_beta   90.00
_cell.angle_gamma   90.00
#
_symmetry.space_group_name_H-M   'P 1'
#
loop_
_entity.id
_entity.type
_entity.pdbx_description
1 polymer ?
#
loop_
_entity_poly.entity_id
_entity_poly.type
_entity_poly.pdbx_seq_one_letter_code
_entity_poly.pdbx_strand_id
1 'polypeptide(L)'
;LKYAGKELEAMRAVATASHKRSLADFQAALKTYKPELEEDAVVRAHLGALYDTMLEQNLCRIVEPYMRVQVDHVARCIRLPVVQVEKKLSQMILDKKLNGILDQGEGVLIVFDESPLDKTYETVLETIHHMSKVVD
;
A
#
# COMPACT_ATOMS: atom_id res chain seq x y z
N LEU A 1 -3.75 32.04 24.91
CA LEU A 1 -3.18 31.44 23.68
C LEU A 1 -1.81 30.80 23.96
N LYS A 2 -1.75 29.74 24.79
CA LYS A 2 -0.49 29.25 25.38
C LYS A 2 0.14 28.02 24.68
N TYR A 3 -0.42 27.54 23.58
CA TYR A 3 0.04 26.28 22.93
C TYR A 3 0.03 26.33 21.39
N ALA A 4 0.06 27.53 20.80
CA ALA A 4 0.24 27.69 19.36
C ALA A 4 1.75 27.70 19.05
N GLY A 5 2.40 26.54 19.24
CA GLY A 5 3.78 26.33 18.83
C GLY A 5 3.86 25.87 17.37
N LYS A 6 5.07 25.95 16.80
CA LYS A 6 5.39 25.36 15.50
C LYS A 6 5.06 23.86 15.45
N GLU A 7 5.11 23.17 16.58
CA GLU A 7 4.79 21.73 16.68
C GLU A 7 3.34 21.43 16.30
N LEU A 8 2.43 22.32 16.70
CA LEU A 8 1.01 22.21 16.39
C LEU A 8 0.73 22.53 14.91
N GLU A 9 1.49 23.47 14.34
CA GLU A 9 1.43 23.76 12.89
C GLU A 9 1.99 22.60 12.07
N ALA A 10 3.07 21.97 12.52
CA ALA A 10 3.65 20.78 11.90
C ALA A 10 2.64 19.62 11.89
N MET A 11 2.05 19.30 13.04
CA MET A 11 1.04 18.25 13.16
C MET A 11 -0.21 18.56 12.34
N ARG A 12 -0.65 19.82 12.31
CA ARG A 12 -1.77 20.25 11.48
C ARG A 12 -1.46 20.10 9.98
N ALA A 13 -0.26 20.48 9.55
CA ALA A 13 0.16 20.34 8.15
C ALA A 13 0.17 18.86 7.73
N VAL A 14 0.76 17.99 8.54
CA VAL A 14 0.77 16.54 8.33
C VAL A 14 -0.66 15.97 8.29
N ALA A 15 -1.52 16.36 9.22
CA ALA A 15 -2.92 15.93 9.25
C ALA A 15 -3.69 16.39 8.01
N THR A 16 -3.48 17.63 7.55
CA THR A 16 -4.13 18.13 6.33
C THR A 16 -3.63 17.42 5.07
N ALA A 17 -2.32 17.11 5.00
CA ALA A 17 -1.74 16.35 3.89
C ALA A 17 -2.28 14.91 3.85
N SER A 18 -2.40 14.27 5.02
CA SER A 18 -3.02 12.95 5.18
C SER A 18 -4.49 12.95 4.75
N HIS A 19 -5.26 13.95 5.18
CA HIS A 19 -6.66 14.08 4.80
C HIS A 19 -6.85 14.32 3.30
N LYS A 20 -5.99 15.14 2.68
CA LYS A 20 -5.94 15.34 1.23
C LYS A 20 -5.32 14.17 0.46
N ARG A 21 -4.76 13.18 1.16
CA ARG A 21 -4.00 12.04 0.62
C ARG A 21 -2.87 12.44 -0.34
N SER A 22 -2.32 13.64 -0.16
CA SER A 22 -1.24 14.17 -1.00
C SER A 22 0.10 13.79 -0.40
N LEU A 23 0.78 12.82 -1.01
CA LEU A 23 2.14 12.44 -0.64
C LEU A 23 3.14 13.60 -0.86
N ALA A 24 2.89 14.44 -1.86
CA ALA A 24 3.72 15.60 -2.13
C ALA A 24 3.66 16.63 -0.98
N ASP A 25 2.44 16.93 -0.50
CA ASP A 25 2.24 17.85 0.62
C ASP A 25 2.81 17.27 1.91
N PHE A 26 2.70 15.95 2.11
CA PHE A 26 3.25 15.25 3.26
C PHE A 26 4.79 15.31 3.28
N GLN A 27 5.45 15.06 2.14
CA GLN A 27 6.89 15.21 2.02
C GLN A 27 7.36 16.65 2.19
N ALA A 28 6.60 17.63 1.70
CA ALA A 28 6.88 19.05 1.90
C ALA A 28 6.77 19.45 3.38
N ALA A 29 5.73 18.97 4.07
CA ALA A 29 5.54 19.19 5.50
C ALA A 29 6.69 18.56 6.32
N LEU A 30 7.06 17.31 6.02
CA LEU A 30 8.20 16.64 6.67
C LEU A 30 9.52 17.40 6.48
N LYS A 31 9.79 17.92 5.28
CA LYS A 31 11.00 18.71 5.01
C LYS A 31 11.01 20.04 5.75
N THR A 32 9.86 20.70 5.85
CA THR A 32 9.73 22.04 6.48
C THR A 32 9.84 21.95 7.99
N TYR A 33 9.23 20.93 8.60
CA TYR A 33 9.18 20.75 10.05
C TYR A 33 10.11 19.63 10.54
N LYS A 34 11.21 19.35 9.82
CA LYS A 34 12.24 18.36 10.19
C LYS A 34 12.64 18.38 11.68
N PRO A 35 13.03 19.53 12.28
CA PRO A 35 13.51 19.53 13.67
C PRO A 35 12.43 19.06 14.64
N GLU A 36 11.16 19.32 14.37
CA GLU A 36 10.08 18.98 15.31
C GLU A 36 9.49 17.58 15.06
N LEU A 37 9.69 17.02 13.87
CA LEU A 37 9.13 15.72 13.47
C LEU A 37 10.17 14.58 13.44
N GLU A 38 11.46 14.88 13.26
CA GLU A 38 12.55 13.88 13.23
C GLU A 38 13.32 13.77 14.55
N GLU A 39 13.29 14.78 15.43
CA GLU A 39 14.03 14.73 16.71
C GLU A 39 13.44 13.71 17.69
N ASP A 40 12.12 13.44 17.63
CA ASP A 40 11.47 12.42 18.44
C ASP A 40 11.39 11.07 17.68
N ALA A 41 12.04 10.05 18.26
CA ALA A 41 12.05 8.69 17.71
C ALA A 41 10.65 8.05 17.62
N VAL A 42 9.75 8.35 18.56
CA VAL A 42 8.38 7.83 18.58
C VAL A 42 7.55 8.46 17.47
N VAL A 43 7.63 9.79 17.35
CA VAL A 43 6.94 10.56 16.30
C VAL A 43 7.40 10.11 14.93
N ARG A 44 8.72 9.98 14.72
CA ARG A 44 9.30 9.50 13.47
C ARG A 44 8.80 8.11 13.08
N ALA A 45 8.69 7.18 14.03
CA ALA A 45 8.16 5.84 13.78
C ALA A 45 6.68 5.88 13.34
N HIS A 46 5.86 6.69 14.00
CA HIS A 46 4.43 6.84 13.68
C HIS A 46 4.23 7.51 12.31
N LEU A 47 5.04 8.52 11.99
CA LEU A 47 5.01 9.18 10.68
C LEU A 47 5.45 8.25 9.55
N GLY A 48 6.41 7.35 9.81
CA GLY A 48 6.80 6.30 8.87
C GLY A 48 5.64 5.35 8.55
N ALA A 49 4.97 4.84 9.58
CA ALA A 49 3.79 3.98 9.41
C ALA A 49 2.64 4.70 8.68
N LEU A 50 2.44 5.99 8.99
CA LEU A 50 1.44 6.82 8.30
C LEU A 50 1.77 7.00 6.82
N TYR A 51 3.04 7.27 6.50
CA TYR A 51 3.52 7.36 5.11
C TYR A 51 3.29 6.06 4.35
N ASP A 52 3.65 4.92 4.94
CA ASP A 52 3.43 3.61 4.35
C ASP A 52 1.95 3.36 4.05
N THR A 53 1.07 3.68 5.00
CA THR A 53 -0.38 3.51 4.85
C THR A 53 -0.93 4.40 3.74
N MET A 54 -0.50 5.66 3.67
CA MET A 54 -0.91 6.59 2.61
C MET A 54 -0.43 6.14 1.23
N LEU A 55 0.81 5.65 1.14
CA LEU A 55 1.38 5.14 -0.10
C LEU A 55 0.62 3.91 -0.60
N GLU A 56 0.31 2.96 0.29
CA GLU A 56 -0.47 1.77 -0.04
C GLU A 56 -1.87 2.11 -0.55
N GLN A 57 -2.59 3.00 0.14
CA GLN A 57 -3.93 3.43 -0.30
C GLN A 57 -3.90 4.11 -1.67
N ASN A 58 -2.88 4.93 -1.94
CA ASN A 58 -2.71 5.57 -3.24
C ASN A 58 -2.36 4.56 -4.33
N LEU A 59 -1.52 3.56 -4.05
CA LEU A 59 -1.19 2.48 -4.97
C LEU A 59 -2.41 1.63 -5.31
N CYS A 60 -3.18 1.17 -4.31
CA CYS A 60 -4.41 0.40 -4.54
C CYS A 60 -5.36 1.14 -5.48
N ARG A 61 -5.62 2.43 -5.22
CA ARG A 61 -6.54 3.23 -6.04
C ARG A 61 -6.09 3.37 -7.50
N ILE A 62 -4.79 3.50 -7.75
CA ILE A 62 -4.25 3.65 -9.11
C ILE A 62 -4.33 2.32 -9.86
N VAL A 63 -4.16 1.21 -9.15
CA VAL A 63 -4.03 -0.13 -9.74
C VAL A 63 -5.39 -0.83 -9.87
N GLU A 64 -6.32 -0.63 -8.95
CA GLU A 64 -7.66 -1.25 -8.91
C GLU A 64 -8.46 -1.19 -10.22
N PRO A 65 -8.48 -0.09 -11.00
CA PRO A 65 -9.24 -0.08 -12.26
C PRO A 65 -8.57 -0.82 -13.43
N TYR A 66 -7.36 -1.38 -13.26
CA TYR A 66 -6.60 -1.98 -14.34
C TYR A 66 -6.20 -3.43 -14.04
N MET A 67 -6.33 -4.31 -15.04
CA MET A 67 -5.85 -5.70 -14.97
C MET A 67 -4.35 -5.82 -15.28
N ARG A 68 -3.82 -4.93 -16.13
CA ARG A 68 -2.40 -4.83 -16.46
C ARG A 68 -2.00 -3.37 -16.46
N VAL A 69 -0.97 -3.02 -15.69
CA VAL A 69 -0.45 -1.66 -15.61
C VAL A 69 1.07 -1.66 -15.63
N GLN A 70 1.66 -0.75 -16.40
CA GLN A 70 3.11 -0.55 -16.40
C GLN A 70 3.54 0.13 -15.10
N VAL A 71 4.57 -0.40 -14.44
CA VAL A 71 5.09 0.15 -13.18
C VAL A 71 5.63 1.58 -13.40
N ASP A 72 6.21 1.87 -14.56
CA ASP A 72 6.63 3.21 -14.97
C ASP A 72 5.48 4.23 -15.00
N HIS A 73 4.27 3.80 -15.35
CA HIS A 73 3.10 4.67 -15.31
C HIS A 73 2.70 4.98 -13.87
N VAL A 74 2.66 3.97 -13.01
CA VAL A 74 2.36 4.13 -11.57
C VAL A 74 3.39 5.03 -10.89
N ALA A 75 4.67 4.83 -11.19
CA ALA A 75 5.78 5.65 -10.67
C ALA A 75 5.66 7.12 -11.08
N ARG A 76 5.31 7.40 -12.33
CA ARG A 76 5.05 8.78 -12.81
C ARG A 76 3.85 9.42 -12.13
N CYS A 77 2.78 8.67 -11.90
CA CYS A 77 1.59 9.17 -11.21
C CYS A 77 1.88 9.57 -9.75
N ILE A 78 2.71 8.79 -9.04
CA ILE A 78 3.05 9.04 -7.63
C ILE A 78 4.28 9.95 -7.48
N ARG A 79 5.03 10.19 -8.57
CA ARG A 79 6.30 10.95 -8.60
C ARG A 79 7.37 10.34 -7.68
N LEU A 80 7.46 9.02 -7.67
CA LEU A 80 8.48 8.27 -6.95
C LEU A 80 9.33 7.44 -7.93
N PRO A 81 10.57 7.08 -7.55
CA PRO A 81 11.39 6.18 -8.36
C PRO A 81 10.74 4.81 -8.54
N VAL A 82 10.86 4.24 -9.74
CA VAL A 82 10.30 2.93 -10.11
C VAL A 82 10.71 1.85 -9.11
N VAL A 83 12.00 1.81 -8.74
CA VAL A 83 12.56 0.84 -7.77
C VAL A 83 11.85 0.88 -6.41
N GLN A 84 11.47 2.06 -5.93
CA GLN A 84 10.73 2.17 -4.66
C GLN A 84 9.29 1.67 -4.79
N VAL A 85 8.65 1.97 -5.93
CA VAL A 85 7.29 1.51 -6.23
C VAL A 85 7.25 0.00 -6.40
N GLU A 86 8.20 -0.59 -7.13
CA GLU A 86 8.33 -2.05 -7.29
C GLU A 86 8.50 -2.74 -5.95
N LYS A 87 9.41 -2.25 -5.10
CA LYS A 87 9.63 -2.81 -3.78
C LYS A 87 8.35 -2.74 -2.95
N LYS A 88 7.62 -1.62 -2.98
CA LYS A 88 6.36 -1.49 -2.23
C LYS A 88 5.25 -2.38 -2.78
N LEU A 89 5.11 -2.48 -4.11
CA LEU A 89 4.17 -3.40 -4.75
C LEU A 89 4.48 -4.86 -4.40
N SER A 90 5.76 -5.25 -4.40
CA SER A 90 6.17 -6.60 -4.00
C SER A 90 5.80 -6.90 -2.54
N GLN A 91 5.98 -5.93 -1.64
CA GLN A 91 5.56 -6.05 -0.25
C GLN A 91 4.02 -6.17 -0.14
N MET A 92 3.25 -5.40 -0.90
CA MET A 92 1.78 -5.47 -0.87
C MET A 92 1.24 -6.81 -1.38
N ILE A 93 1.90 -7.42 -2.37
CA ILE A 93 1.58 -8.77 -2.85
C ILE A 93 1.91 -9.81 -1.77
N LEU A 94 3.07 -9.71 -1.13
CA LEU A 94 3.47 -10.59 -0.02
C LEU A 94 2.50 -10.49 1.18
N ASP A 95 2.05 -9.28 1.50
CA ASP A 95 1.08 -9.00 2.56
C ASP A 95 -0.36 -9.40 2.19
N LYS A 96 -0.60 -9.97 1.00
CA LYS A 96 -1.92 -10.34 0.45
C LYS A 96 -2.91 -9.17 0.37
N LYS A 97 -2.42 -7.94 0.29
CA LYS A 97 -3.26 -6.74 0.10
C LYS A 97 -3.61 -6.52 -1.36
N LEU A 98 -2.79 -7.05 -2.26
CA LEU A 98 -2.97 -6.95 -3.70
C LEU A 98 -2.80 -8.34 -4.31
N ASN A 99 -3.85 -8.84 -4.95
CA ASN A 99 -3.79 -10.10 -5.66
C ASN A 99 -3.24 -9.86 -7.06
N GLY A 100 -1.96 -10.16 -7.24
CA GLY A 100 -1.28 -9.86 -8.49
C GLY A 100 0.11 -10.46 -8.56
N ILE A 101 0.68 -10.42 -9.75
CA ILE A 101 2.06 -10.81 -10.04
C ILE A 101 2.77 -9.60 -10.61
N LEU A 102 3.97 -9.35 -10.11
CA LEU A 102 4.87 -8.33 -10.64
C LEU A 102 5.85 -8.99 -11.62
N ASP A 103 5.73 -8.64 -12.90
CA ASP A 103 6.70 -9.01 -13.93
C ASP A 103 7.79 -7.93 -14.00
N GLN A 104 8.95 -8.23 -13.43
CA GLN A 104 10.11 -7.33 -13.40
C GLN A 104 10.88 -7.28 -14.74
N GLY A 105 10.68 -8.25 -15.64
CA GLY A 105 11.32 -8.26 -16.94
C GLY A 105 10.69 -7.24 -17.88
N GLU A 106 9.35 -7.27 -17.95
CA GLU A 106 8.55 -6.34 -18.77
C GLU A 106 8.15 -5.06 -18.01
N GLY A 107 8.36 -5.00 -16.69
CA GLY A 107 7.98 -3.86 -15.86
C GLY A 107 6.47 -3.68 -15.74
N VAL A 108 5.72 -4.78 -15.66
CA VAL A 108 4.24 -4.80 -15.66
C VAL A 108 3.72 -5.44 -14.38
N LEU A 109 2.74 -4.79 -13.75
CA LEU A 109 1.94 -5.37 -12.70
C LEU A 109 0.66 -5.97 -13.30
N ILE A 110 0.45 -7.26 -13.06
CA ILE A 110 -0.76 -8.00 -13.45
C ILE A 110 -1.59 -8.18 -12.18
N VAL A 111 -2.82 -7.68 -12.20
CA VAL A 111 -3.77 -7.76 -11.08
C VAL A 111 -4.83 -8.80 -11.44
N PHE A 112 -5.22 -9.60 -10.47
CA PHE A 112 -6.29 -10.58 -10.60
C PHE A 112 -7.45 -10.16 -9.72
N ASP A 113 -8.66 -10.29 -10.26
CA ASP A 113 -9.86 -10.24 -9.42
C ASP A 113 -9.86 -11.44 -8.48
N GLU A 114 -10.33 -11.21 -7.25
CA GLU A 114 -10.67 -12.32 -6.36
C GLU A 114 -11.82 -13.10 -6.99
N SER A 115 -11.46 -14.21 -7.64
CA SER A 115 -12.43 -15.22 -8.00
C SER A 115 -12.93 -15.83 -6.69
N PRO A 116 -14.23 -15.75 -6.36
CA PRO A 116 -14.73 -16.45 -5.19
C PRO A 116 -14.39 -17.93 -5.36
N LEU A 117 -13.76 -18.52 -4.34
CA LEU A 117 -13.57 -19.96 -4.29
C LEU A 117 -14.95 -20.59 -4.42
N ASP A 118 -15.14 -21.33 -5.52
CA ASP A 118 -16.41 -21.98 -5.77
C ASP A 118 -16.61 -23.03 -4.67
N LYS A 119 -17.65 -22.86 -3.85
CA LYS A 119 -18.01 -23.82 -2.78
C LYS A 119 -18.17 -25.24 -3.32
N THR A 120 -18.43 -25.35 -4.62
CA THR A 120 -18.46 -26.59 -5.38
C THR A 120 -17.11 -27.34 -5.34
N TYR A 121 -15.97 -26.65 -5.46
CA TYR A 121 -14.65 -27.28 -5.40
C TYR A 121 -14.33 -27.84 -4.00
N GLU A 122 -14.65 -27.10 -2.94
CA GLU A 122 -14.50 -27.60 -1.56
C GLU A 122 -15.38 -28.83 -1.32
N THR A 123 -16.64 -28.79 -1.77
CA THR A 123 -17.58 -29.91 -1.63
C THR A 123 -17.09 -31.15 -2.38
N VAL A 124 -16.50 -30.99 -3.58
CA VAL A 124 -15.95 -32.10 -4.36
C VAL A 124 -14.73 -32.71 -3.68
N LEU A 125 -13.81 -31.89 -3.18
CA LEU A 125 -12.63 -32.35 -2.43
C LEU A 125 -13.03 -33.13 -1.18
N GLU A 126 -14.01 -32.62 -0.43
CA GLU A 126 -14.54 -33.27 0.76
C GLU A 126 -15.22 -34.61 0.41
N THR A 127 -15.97 -34.65 -0.68
CA THR A 127 -16.61 -35.89 -1.18
C THR A 127 -15.55 -36.92 -1.58
N ILE A 128 -14.49 -36.53 -2.29
CA ILE A 128 -13.37 -37.42 -2.64
C ILE A 128 -12.70 -37.97 -1.38
N HIS A 129 -12.48 -37.12 -0.37
CA HIS A 129 -11.90 -37.55 0.90
C HIS A 129 -12.80 -38.55 1.64
N HIS A 130 -14.10 -38.31 1.69
CA HIS A 130 -15.06 -39.25 2.26
C HIS A 130 -15.08 -40.58 1.50
N MET A 131 -15.04 -40.56 0.17
CA MET A 131 -14.98 -41.79 -0.63
C MET A 131 -13.70 -42.59 -0.35
N SER A 132 -12.54 -41.94 -0.22
CA SER A 132 -11.28 -42.63 0.12
C SER A 132 -11.34 -43.29 1.49
N LYS A 133 -12.00 -42.66 2.48
CA LYS A 133 -12.11 -43.16 3.84
C LYS A 133 -13.07 -44.34 4.00
N VAL A 134 -14.00 -44.52 3.07
CA VAL A 134 -15.00 -45.62 3.09
C VAL A 134 -14.47 -46.85 2.33
N VAL A 135 -13.40 -46.69 1.55
CA VAL A 135 -12.75 -47.78 0.80
C VAL A 135 -11.66 -48.48 1.63
N ASP A 136 -11.09 -47.82 2.65
CA ASP A 136 -10.30 -48.45 3.74
C ASP A 136 -11.22 -49.09 4.80
#